data_AF-A0A3G6J0F4-F1
#
_entry.id   AF-A0A3G6J0F4-F1
#
_cell.length_a   1.000
_cell.length_b   1.000
_cell.length_c   1.000
_cell.angle_alpha   90.00
_cell.angle_beta   90.00
_cell.angle_gamma   90.00
#
_symmetry.space_group_name_H-M   'P 1'
#
loop_
_entity.id
_entity.type
_entity.pdbx_description
1 polymer ?
#
loop_
_entity_poly.entity_id
_entity_poly.type
_entity_poly.pdbx_seq_one_letter_code
_entity_poly.pdbx_strand_id
1 'polypeptide(L)'
;MNAQAMIDEFLADLEEFATGAYLKPEEKEFWEPPFDPEAIPELRRLLERFSASVDSKHFGEQVGALEAALDEFNSKHFDAVIEPEEHEELNQLIANIAEIHGVDLAKVSQFPMFQDDED
;
A
#
# COMPACT_ATOMS: atom_id res chain seq x y z
N MET A 1 5.36 17.17 -0.34
CA MET A 1 5.70 15.87 0.27
C MET A 1 6.61 15.11 -0.69
N ASN A 2 7.47 14.21 -0.24
CA ASN A 2 8.25 13.32 -1.13
C ASN A 2 7.70 11.89 -1.02
N ALA A 3 8.09 10.99 -1.94
CA ALA A 3 7.59 9.62 -1.98
C ALA A 3 7.80 8.86 -0.66
N GLN A 4 8.97 9.01 -0.04
CA GLN A 4 9.28 8.33 1.21
C GLN A 4 8.33 8.73 2.34
N ALA A 5 8.04 10.03 2.49
CA ALA A 5 7.13 10.51 3.53
C ALA A 5 5.70 9.96 3.36
N MET A 6 5.24 9.80 2.11
CA MET A 6 3.91 9.22 1.82
C MET A 6 3.86 7.72 2.12
N ILE A 7 4.93 6.99 1.81
CA ILE A 7 5.07 5.57 2.17
C ILE A 7 5.09 5.42 3.70
N ASP A 8 5.82 6.30 4.39
CA ASP A 8 5.92 6.27 5.85
C ASP A 8 4.58 6.55 6.53
N GLU A 9 3.79 7.48 6.00
CA GLU A 9 2.45 7.81 6.51
C GLU A 9 1.49 6.63 6.35
N PHE A 10 1.35 6.09 5.14
CA PHE A 10 0.50 4.93 4.87
C PHE A 10 0.83 3.72 5.76
N LEU A 11 2.13 3.42 5.95
CA LEU A 11 2.55 2.30 6.78
C LEU A 11 2.37 2.57 8.28
N ALA A 12 2.40 3.82 8.72
CA ALA A 12 2.19 4.17 10.12
C ALA A 12 0.74 3.91 10.53
N ASP A 13 -0.23 4.21 9.66
CA ASP A 13 -1.65 3.96 9.92
C ASP A 13 -1.92 2.45 10.03
N LEU A 14 -1.36 1.66 9.11
CA LEU A 14 -1.41 0.19 9.17
C LEU A 14 -0.73 -0.37 10.42
N GLU A 15 0.41 0.19 10.85
CA GLU A 15 1.09 -0.23 12.09
C GLU A 15 0.26 0.10 13.33
N GLU A 16 -0.42 1.23 13.36
CA GLU A 16 -1.36 1.59 14.44
C GLU A 16 -2.51 0.58 14.53
N PHE A 17 -3.06 0.13 13.40
CA PHE A 17 -4.08 -0.93 13.37
C PHE A 17 -3.53 -2.28 13.81
N ALA A 18 -2.38 -2.71 13.28
CA ALA A 18 -1.76 -4.00 13.60
C ALA A 18 -1.33 -4.13 15.07
N THR A 19 -0.97 -3.02 15.72
CA THR A 19 -0.52 -3.00 17.11
C THR A 19 -1.60 -2.58 18.09
N GLY A 20 -2.71 -2.05 17.59
CA GLY A 20 -3.78 -1.45 18.37
C GLY A 20 -3.27 -0.26 19.18
N ALA A 21 -2.36 0.57 18.64
CA ALA A 21 -1.74 1.66 19.40
C ALA A 21 -2.77 2.68 19.94
N TYR A 22 -3.92 2.78 19.28
CA TYR A 22 -5.09 3.57 19.69
C TYR A 22 -5.86 2.98 20.88
N LEU A 23 -5.67 1.70 21.22
CA LEU A 23 -6.40 1.01 22.28
C LEU A 23 -5.76 1.24 23.65
N LYS A 24 -6.61 1.38 24.68
CA LYS A 24 -6.19 1.35 26.08
C LYS A 24 -5.75 -0.06 26.49
N PRO A 25 -4.91 -0.20 27.54
CA PRO A 25 -4.46 -1.50 28.01
C PRO A 25 -5.59 -2.49 28.31
N GLU A 26 -6.69 -2.02 28.90
CA GLU A 26 -7.87 -2.85 29.18
C GLU A 26 -8.64 -3.29 27.93
N GLU A 27 -8.55 -2.53 26.83
CA GLU A 27 -9.16 -2.87 25.55
C GLU A 27 -8.31 -3.93 24.80
N LYS A 28 -7.01 -4.03 25.13
CA LYS A 28 -6.10 -5.03 24.55
C LYS A 28 -6.19 -6.42 25.15
N GLU A 29 -6.86 -6.61 26.29
CA GLU A 29 -6.85 -7.90 27.02
C GLU A 29 -7.46 -9.06 26.20
N PHE A 30 -8.45 -8.76 25.35
CA PHE A 30 -9.13 -9.74 24.49
C PHE A 30 -9.13 -9.33 23.01
N TRP A 31 -8.28 -8.37 22.65
CA TRP A 31 -8.16 -7.90 21.28
C TRP A 31 -7.14 -8.76 20.54
N GLU A 32 -7.50 -9.18 19.34
CA GLU A 32 -6.61 -9.82 18.39
C GLU A 32 -6.34 -8.83 17.26
N PRO A 33 -5.07 -8.71 16.80
CA PRO A 33 -4.76 -7.82 15.70
C PRO A 33 -5.41 -8.31 14.41
N PRO A 34 -5.78 -7.40 13.49
CA PRO A 34 -6.36 -7.77 12.21
C PRO A 34 -5.39 -8.62 11.36
N PHE A 35 -4.09 -8.35 11.47
CA PHE A 35 -3.00 -9.07 10.82
C PHE A 35 -1.71 -9.01 11.65
N ASP A 36 -0.71 -9.81 11.28
CA ASP A 36 0.59 -9.83 11.97
C ASP A 36 1.40 -8.54 11.66
N PRO A 37 1.82 -7.75 12.67
CA PRO A 37 2.66 -6.56 12.45
C PRO A 37 3.97 -6.84 11.69
N GLU A 38 4.47 -8.09 11.67
CA GLU A 38 5.63 -8.48 10.87
C GLU A 38 5.40 -8.36 9.35
N ALA A 39 4.15 -8.18 8.90
CA ALA A 39 3.81 -7.87 7.51
C ALA A 39 4.26 -6.46 7.07
N ILE A 40 4.27 -5.48 8.00
CA ILE A 40 4.56 -4.06 7.69
C ILE A 40 5.97 -3.87 7.07
N PRO A 41 7.06 -4.45 7.63
CA PRO A 41 8.38 -4.36 7.00
C PRO A 41 8.46 -4.99 5.60
N GLU A 42 7.63 -5.99 5.29
CA GLU A 42 7.58 -6.59 3.96
C GLU A 42 6.87 -5.69 2.96
N LEU A 43 5.69 -5.18 3.30
CA LEU A 43 4.96 -4.20 2.49
C LEU A 43 5.82 -2.96 2.19
N ARG A 44 6.50 -2.44 3.22
CA ARG A 44 7.46 -1.35 3.07
C ARG A 44 8.48 -1.59 1.96
N ARG A 45 9.10 -2.77 1.94
CA ARG A 45 10.11 -3.11 0.94
C ARG A 45 9.53 -3.14 -0.48
N LEU A 46 8.27 -3.54 -0.65
CA LEU A 46 7.59 -3.55 -1.94
C LEU A 46 7.38 -2.12 -2.45
N LEU A 47 6.83 -1.25 -1.60
CA LEU A 47 6.54 0.15 -1.94
C LEU A 47 7.83 0.96 -2.17
N GLU A 48 8.85 0.80 -1.32
CA GLU A 48 10.14 1.46 -1.48
C GLU A 48 10.86 1.00 -2.74
N ARG A 49 10.82 -0.31 -3.05
CA ARG A 49 11.39 -0.85 -4.28
C ARG A 49 10.68 -0.30 -5.52
N PHE A 50 9.35 -0.24 -5.49
CA PHE A 50 8.57 0.37 -6.56
C PHE A 50 8.99 1.83 -6.75
N SER A 51 8.90 2.65 -5.70
CA SER A 51 9.25 4.08 -5.74
C SER A 51 10.67 4.33 -6.23
N ALA A 52 11.66 3.55 -5.78
CA ALA A 52 13.04 3.68 -6.22
C ALA A 52 13.27 3.25 -7.68
N SER A 53 12.40 2.40 -8.24
CA SER A 53 12.54 1.85 -9.59
C SER A 53 11.82 2.65 -10.66
N VAL A 54 11.00 3.64 -10.29
CA VAL A 54 10.09 4.35 -11.21
C VAL A 54 10.82 4.91 -12.45
N ASP A 55 10.37 4.45 -13.61
CA ASP A 55 10.72 5.00 -14.93
C ASP A 55 9.44 5.37 -15.68
N SER A 56 9.30 6.66 -15.99
CA SER A 56 8.15 7.19 -16.73
C SER A 56 7.79 6.44 -18.03
N LYS A 57 8.77 5.80 -18.69
CA LYS A 57 8.53 5.05 -19.94
C LYS A 57 7.94 3.66 -19.69
N HIS A 58 8.21 3.10 -18.52
CA HIS A 58 7.83 1.73 -18.14
C HIS A 58 6.83 1.73 -16.97
N PHE A 59 6.28 2.89 -16.60
CA PHE A 59 5.48 3.04 -15.40
C PHE A 59 4.30 2.05 -15.33
N GLY A 60 3.57 1.84 -16.44
CA GLY A 60 2.48 0.87 -16.46
C GLY A 60 2.91 -0.58 -16.21
N GLU A 61 4.06 -0.99 -16.76
CA GLU A 61 4.65 -2.31 -16.48
C GLU A 61 5.06 -2.44 -15.02
N GLN A 62 5.58 -1.34 -14.43
CA GLN A 62 5.99 -1.28 -13.02
C GLN A 62 4.80 -1.31 -12.06
N VAL A 63 3.69 -0.64 -12.41
CA VAL A 63 2.42 -0.70 -11.67
C VAL A 63 1.88 -2.13 -11.69
N GLY A 64 1.79 -2.77 -12.86
CA GLY A 64 1.32 -4.17 -12.92
C GLY A 64 2.24 -5.16 -12.19
N ALA A 65 3.55 -4.91 -12.16
CA ALA A 65 4.47 -5.73 -11.37
C ALA A 65 4.34 -5.49 -9.86
N LEU A 66 3.98 -4.26 -9.44
CA LEU A 66 3.66 -3.96 -8.05
C LEU A 66 2.35 -4.63 -7.64
N GLU A 67 1.29 -4.52 -8.46
CA GLU A 67 -0.01 -5.17 -8.24
C GLU A 67 0.16 -6.67 -7.96
N ALA A 68 0.83 -7.40 -8.86
CA ALA A 68 1.07 -8.82 -8.66
C ALA A 68 1.89 -9.14 -7.40
N ALA A 69 2.82 -8.25 -7.01
CA ALA A 69 3.60 -8.43 -5.80
C ALA A 69 2.81 -8.13 -4.52
N LEU A 70 1.87 -7.17 -4.58
CA LEU A 70 0.95 -6.86 -3.49
C LEU A 70 -0.09 -7.97 -3.34
N ASP A 71 -0.63 -8.52 -4.42
CA ASP A 71 -1.52 -9.69 -4.37
C ASP A 71 -0.84 -10.90 -3.73
N GLU A 72 0.39 -11.22 -4.16
CA GLU A 72 1.16 -12.33 -3.57
C GLU A 72 1.48 -12.08 -2.09
N PHE A 73 1.80 -10.83 -1.75
CA PHE A 73 2.02 -10.43 -0.37
C PHE A 73 0.75 -10.58 0.48
N ASN A 74 -0.36 -10.01 0.04
CA ASN A 74 -1.60 -9.98 0.81
C ASN A 74 -2.14 -11.41 1.00
N SER A 75 -2.07 -12.25 -0.04
CA SER A 75 -2.47 -13.66 0.05
C SER A 75 -1.65 -14.47 1.07
N LYS A 76 -0.35 -14.17 1.23
CA LYS A 76 0.49 -14.78 2.29
C LYS A 76 0.05 -14.38 3.69
N HIS A 77 -0.55 -13.20 3.81
CA HIS A 77 -1.08 -12.64 5.05
C HIS A 77 -2.60 -12.78 5.14
N PHE A 78 -3.16 -13.79 4.47
CA PHE A 78 -4.59 -14.16 4.50
C PHE A 78 -5.53 -13.05 4.02
N ASP A 79 -5.05 -12.21 3.11
CA ASP A 79 -5.79 -11.10 2.50
C ASP A 79 -6.27 -10.06 3.54
N ALA A 80 -5.56 -9.93 4.65
CA ALA A 80 -5.95 -9.11 5.80
C ALA A 80 -5.14 -7.81 5.97
N VAL A 81 -4.14 -7.55 5.11
CA VAL A 81 -3.27 -6.36 5.24
C VAL A 81 -3.69 -5.25 4.28
N ILE A 82 -4.10 -5.62 3.07
CA ILE A 82 -4.62 -4.71 2.04
C ILE A 82 -6.08 -5.12 1.81
N GLU A 83 -6.99 -4.42 2.49
CA GLU A 83 -8.43 -4.60 2.35
C GLU A 83 -8.99 -3.51 1.40
N PRO A 84 -10.27 -3.56 1.01
CA PRO A 84 -10.87 -2.53 0.16
C PRO A 84 -10.66 -1.09 0.68
N GLU A 85 -10.55 -0.91 2.00
CA GLU A 85 -10.25 0.35 2.67
C GLU A 85 -8.87 0.92 2.26
N GLU A 86 -7.84 0.10 2.12
CA GLU A 86 -6.48 0.54 1.73
C GLU A 86 -6.33 0.78 0.21
N HIS A 87 -7.25 0.29 -0.61
CA HIS A 87 -7.14 0.37 -2.08
C HIS A 87 -7.08 1.81 -2.59
N GLU A 88 -7.94 2.70 -2.05
CA GLU A 88 -7.97 4.11 -2.44
C GLU A 88 -6.66 4.81 -2.05
N GLU A 89 -6.16 4.55 -0.85
CA GLU A 89 -4.90 5.12 -0.36
C GLU A 89 -3.69 4.64 -1.16
N LEU A 90 -3.64 3.36 -1.52
CA LEU A 90 -2.60 2.81 -2.40
C LEU A 90 -2.64 3.43 -3.80
N ASN A 91 -3.84 3.57 -4.38
CA ASN A 91 -4.01 4.27 -5.66
C ASN A 91 -3.53 5.72 -5.58
N GLN A 92 -3.87 6.43 -4.49
CA GLN A 92 -3.44 7.80 -4.27
C GLN A 92 -1.92 7.91 -4.06
N LEU A 93 -1.30 6.97 -3.33
CA LEU A 93 0.14 6.88 -3.16
C LEU A 93 0.85 6.70 -4.51
N ILE A 94 0.39 5.76 -5.33
CA ILE A 94 0.94 5.51 -6.66
C ILE A 94 0.76 6.74 -7.56
N ALA A 95 -0.39 7.41 -7.48
CA ALA A 95 -0.65 8.63 -8.25
C ALA A 95 0.31 9.76 -7.87
N ASN A 96 0.56 9.96 -6.58
CA ASN A 96 1.51 10.98 -6.10
C ASN A 96 2.95 10.64 -6.51
N ILE A 97 3.33 9.36 -6.48
CA ILE A 97 4.64 8.91 -7.00
C ILE A 97 4.73 9.19 -8.51
N ALA A 98 3.68 8.91 -9.27
CA ALA A 98 3.62 9.19 -10.71
C ALA A 98 3.83 10.70 -10.98
N GLU A 99 3.18 11.57 -10.22
CA GLU A 99 3.33 13.03 -10.34
C GLU A 99 4.77 13.50 -10.10
N ILE A 100 5.41 13.00 -9.03
CA ILE A 100 6.82 13.32 -8.71
C ILE A 100 7.76 12.97 -9.88
N HIS A 101 7.45 11.91 -10.63
CA HIS A 101 8.25 11.43 -11.75
C HIS A 101 7.76 11.94 -13.11
N GLY A 102 6.77 12.84 -13.15
CA GLY A 102 6.25 13.44 -14.38
C GLY A 102 5.51 12.48 -15.29
N VAL A 103 4.88 11.45 -14.71
CA VAL A 103 4.09 10.46 -15.43
C VAL A 103 2.67 10.97 -15.67
N ASP A 104 2.21 10.83 -16.91
CA ASP A 104 0.82 11.11 -17.29
C ASP A 104 -0.03 9.84 -17.08
N LEU A 105 -0.67 9.73 -15.92
CA LEU A 105 -1.48 8.57 -15.53
C LEU A 105 -2.64 8.30 -16.49
N ALA A 106 -3.14 9.30 -17.21
CA ALA A 106 -4.19 9.10 -18.21
C ALA A 106 -3.74 8.18 -19.37
N LYS A 107 -2.43 7.93 -19.51
CA LYS A 107 -1.84 7.01 -20.50
C LYS A 107 -1.43 5.65 -19.91
N VAL A 108 -1.63 5.45 -18.61
CA VAL A 108 -1.23 4.22 -17.92
C VAL A 108 -2.44 3.31 -17.81
N SER A 109 -2.50 2.28 -18.66
CA SER A 109 -3.64 1.34 -18.69
C SER A 109 -3.80 0.48 -17.43
N GLN A 110 -2.74 0.36 -16.63
CA GLN A 110 -2.72 -0.38 -15.37
C GLN A 110 -3.14 0.49 -14.18
N PHE A 111 -3.55 1.74 -14.41
CA PHE A 111 -3.97 2.66 -13.36
C PHE A 111 -5.43 3.13 -13.58
N PRO A 112 -6.28 3.21 -12.54
CA PRO A 112 -5.99 2.83 -11.15
C PRO A 112 -5.72 1.33 -11.00
N MET A 113 -4.85 0.97 -10.05
CA MET A 113 -4.45 -0.42 -9.80
C MET A 113 -5.66 -1.20 -9.27
N PHE A 114 -6.27 -0.68 -8.20
CA PHE A 114 -7.51 -1.20 -7.66
C PHE A 114 -8.67 -0.41 -8.24
N GLN A 115 -9.73 -1.10 -8.68
CA GLN A 115 -10.98 -0.46 -9.07
C GLN A 115 -11.87 -0.38 -7.83
N ASP A 116 -12.67 0.68 -7.71
CA ASP A 116 -13.71 0.73 -6.70
C ASP A 116 -14.76 -0.34 -7.07
N ASP A 117 -14.77 -1.43 -6.30
CA ASP A 117 -15.89 -2.37 -6.32
C ASP A 117 -17.04 -1.69 -5.55
N GLU A 118 -17.81 -0.84 -6.24
CA GLU A 118 -19.13 -0.42 -5.76
C GLU A 118 -20.05 -1.66 -5.72
N ASP A 119 -20.06 -2.38 -4.59
CA ASP A 119 -21.12 -3.33 -4.24
C ASP A 119 -22.46 -2.62 -3.91
#